data_AF-A0A6G0UDP8-F1
#
_entry.id   AF-A0A6G0UDP8-F1
#
_cell.length_a   1.000
_cell.length_b   1.000
_cell.length_c   1.000
_cell.angle_alpha   90.00
_cell.angle_beta   90.00
_cell.angle_gamma   90.00
#
_symmetry.space_group_name_H-M   'P 1'
#
loop_
_entity.id
_entity.type
_entity.pdbx_description
1 polymer ?
#
loop_
_entity_poly.entity_id
_entity_poly.type
_entity_poly.pdbx_seq_one_letter_code
_entity_poly.pdbx_strand_id
1 'polypeptide(L)'
;MPMNELNIPTLHIDGSSMSSISSDISIISKTGIQTNGSPNQNFLDISTNMVRKKNPSTSESKVLVLYTGGTIGMKCKENGVYEPETDYLPFTIRDTPYLNDKEYVNEFYRNSQSQPCCLPPVRNTMKRIVYSFMEYNPLLDSSDMTFDDWIKIAEDIRKNYDSYDGFVVLQGTDTLAYSASALSFMMENLGKPVVITGAQISVAEVRSDGRENLVGALILAGNFDIPEVTVYFNYNLMRGNRCTKLDNYGFGAFISPNMDPLATMA
;
A
#
# COMPACT_ATOMS: atom_id res chain seq x y z
N MET A 1 5.65 -46.37 28.66
CA MET A 1 7.08 -45.98 28.61
C MET A 1 7.14 -44.52 28.22
N PRO A 2 7.60 -43.60 29.08
CA PRO A 2 7.79 -42.22 28.68
C PRO A 2 9.14 -42.08 27.96
N MET A 3 9.16 -41.35 26.84
CA MET A 3 10.35 -41.03 26.06
C MET A 3 10.97 -39.73 26.57
N ASN A 4 12.29 -39.74 26.66
CA ASN A 4 13.17 -38.76 27.31
C ASN A 4 13.11 -37.33 26.75
N GLU A 5 13.27 -36.36 27.66
CA GLU A 5 13.58 -34.96 27.38
C GLU A 5 14.97 -34.82 26.72
N LEU A 6 15.04 -34.01 25.66
CA LEU A 6 16.27 -33.61 24.99
C LEU A 6 16.87 -32.40 25.69
N ASN A 7 18.10 -32.56 26.17
CA ASN A 7 18.89 -31.57 26.89
C ASN A 7 19.47 -30.53 25.91
N ILE A 8 19.06 -29.26 26.00
CA ILE A 8 19.58 -28.15 25.18
C ILE A 8 20.58 -27.33 26.03
N PRO A 9 21.81 -27.04 25.57
CA PRO A 9 22.77 -26.27 26.35
C PRO A 9 22.41 -24.78 26.40
N THR A 10 22.36 -24.23 27.61
CA THR A 10 22.19 -22.80 27.90
C THR A 10 23.47 -22.02 27.57
N LEU A 11 23.40 -21.07 26.64
CA LEU A 11 24.47 -20.12 26.37
C LEU A 11 24.37 -18.94 27.34
N HIS A 12 25.31 -18.87 28.28
CA HIS A 12 25.59 -17.68 29.09
C HIS A 12 26.31 -16.64 28.22
N ILE A 13 25.76 -15.42 28.13
CA ILE A 13 26.48 -14.26 27.60
C ILE A 13 26.70 -13.30 28.78
N ASP A 14 27.98 -13.11 29.11
CA ASP A 14 28.46 -12.22 30.17
C ASP A 14 28.17 -10.76 29.85
N GLY A 15 27.61 -10.06 30.85
CA GLY A 15 27.41 -8.62 30.82
C GLY A 15 28.68 -7.88 31.23
N SER A 16 29.46 -7.43 30.25
CA SER A 16 30.44 -6.35 30.44
C SER A 16 31.01 -5.84 29.11
N SER A 17 30.27 -4.97 28.41
CA SER A 17 30.85 -3.91 27.58
C SER A 17 29.73 -3.09 26.91
N MET A 18 29.33 -1.96 27.50
CA MET A 18 28.94 -0.76 26.76
C MET A 18 28.70 0.40 27.75
N SER A 19 29.77 1.15 27.99
CA SER A 19 29.75 2.51 28.51
C SER A 19 30.30 3.44 27.42
N SER A 20 29.75 4.65 27.33
CA SER A 20 29.93 5.70 26.30
C SER A 20 29.09 5.41 25.03
N ILE A 21 28.10 6.23 24.66
CA ILE A 21 28.09 7.69 24.54
C ILE A 21 26.71 8.23 24.95
N SER A 22 26.71 9.24 25.84
CA SER A 22 25.60 10.13 26.15
C SER A 22 25.87 11.49 25.50
N SER A 23 24.81 12.31 25.44
CA SER A 23 24.74 13.75 25.16
C SER A 23 24.84 14.19 23.70
N ASP A 24 23.71 14.59 23.11
CA ASP A 24 23.40 16.02 22.95
C ASP A 24 22.04 16.24 22.25
N ILE A 25 21.18 17.03 22.90
CA ILE A 25 20.37 18.14 22.37
C ILE A 25 19.23 18.39 23.36
N SER A 26 19.47 19.34 24.27
CA SER A 26 18.40 20.13 24.89
C SER A 26 18.95 21.49 25.38
N ILE A 27 18.10 22.52 25.23
CA ILE A 27 18.14 23.88 25.82
C ILE A 27 18.95 24.91 25.00
N ILE A 28 18.33 26.02 24.54
CA ILE A 28 18.24 27.36 25.18
C ILE A 28 16.98 28.05 24.61
N SER A 29 15.90 28.30 25.35
CA SER A 29 15.59 29.31 26.39
C SER A 29 15.43 30.77 25.91
N LYS A 30 14.26 31.33 26.26
CA LYS A 30 13.80 32.73 26.13
C LYS A 30 14.71 33.73 26.87
N THR A 31 14.91 34.90 26.27
CA THR A 31 14.95 36.22 26.96
C THR A 31 14.52 37.31 25.99
N GLY A 32 13.58 38.16 26.41
CA GLY A 32 13.11 39.31 25.64
C GLY A 32 13.88 40.59 25.94
N ILE A 33 13.91 41.50 24.96
CA ILE A 33 14.14 42.93 25.13
C ILE A 33 13.15 43.66 24.20
N GLN A 34 12.34 44.54 24.76
CA GLN A 34 11.51 45.52 24.02
C GLN A 34 12.35 46.77 23.73
N THR A 35 12.25 47.33 22.52
CA THR A 35 12.29 48.78 22.29
C THR A 35 11.47 49.15 21.04
N ASN A 36 10.62 50.17 21.20
CA ASN A 36 9.72 50.76 20.19
C ASN A 36 10.47 51.51 19.07
N GLY A 37 9.90 51.53 17.86
CA GLY A 37 10.23 52.50 16.80
C GLY A 37 9.82 52.09 15.39
N SER A 38 8.76 52.68 14.85
CA SER A 38 8.51 52.88 13.40
C SER A 38 8.90 54.33 13.04
N PRO A 39 9.19 54.74 11.76
CA PRO A 39 8.60 54.24 10.51
C PRO A 39 9.50 54.16 9.24
N ASN A 40 8.93 53.54 8.19
CA ASN A 40 9.09 53.81 6.75
C ASN A 40 10.27 53.27 5.89
N GLN A 41 9.83 52.74 4.73
CA GLN A 41 10.42 52.71 3.37
C GLN A 41 11.33 51.53 2.92
N ASN A 42 10.73 50.75 2.01
CA ASN A 42 11.28 50.21 0.76
C ASN A 42 12.70 49.64 0.78
N PHE A 43 12.80 48.32 0.93
CA PHE A 43 13.76 47.53 0.14
C PHE A 43 13.03 46.33 -0.45
N LEU A 44 12.94 46.33 -1.78
CA LEU A 44 12.68 45.12 -2.57
C LEU A 44 13.83 44.16 -2.32
N ASP A 45 13.54 42.97 -1.79
CA ASP A 45 14.40 41.81 -2.04
C ASP A 45 13.59 40.77 -2.81
N ILE A 46 13.85 40.81 -4.11
CA ILE A 46 13.41 39.87 -5.13
C ILE A 46 14.23 38.59 -4.87
N SER A 47 13.70 37.71 -4.02
CA SER A 47 14.17 36.33 -3.91
C SER A 47 13.01 35.35 -4.01
N THR A 48 12.08 35.65 -4.91
CA THR A 48 11.19 34.66 -5.53
C THR A 48 11.92 34.13 -6.77
N ASN A 49 11.96 32.80 -6.93
CA ASN A 49 12.58 32.03 -8.01
C ASN A 49 14.01 31.57 -7.77
N MET A 50 14.19 30.51 -6.97
CA MET A 50 14.96 29.31 -7.37
C MET A 50 14.60 28.13 -6.44
N VAL A 51 13.32 27.75 -6.38
CA VAL A 51 13.01 26.36 -6.03
C VAL A 51 13.38 25.54 -7.27
N ARG A 52 14.58 24.96 -7.25
CA ARG A 52 15.00 23.96 -8.25
C ARG A 52 13.87 22.93 -8.36
N LYS A 53 13.20 22.85 -9.50
CA LYS A 53 12.28 21.73 -9.82
C LYS A 53 13.10 20.45 -9.67
N LYS A 54 12.92 19.75 -8.55
CA LYS A 54 13.55 18.46 -8.28
C LYS A 54 13.04 17.51 -9.36
N ASN A 55 13.94 16.81 -10.03
CA ASN A 55 13.56 15.80 -11.01
C ASN A 55 12.66 14.76 -10.29
N PRO A 56 11.42 14.49 -10.74
CA PRO A 56 10.46 13.70 -9.98
C PRO A 56 10.86 12.23 -9.76
N SER A 57 11.83 11.72 -10.51
CA SER A 57 12.19 10.29 -10.51
C SER A 57 12.70 9.73 -9.17
N THR A 58 13.26 10.56 -8.28
CA THR A 58 13.68 10.11 -6.94
C THR A 58 12.64 10.38 -5.85
N SER A 59 11.54 11.06 -6.19
CA SER A 59 10.47 11.45 -5.26
C SER A 59 9.17 10.68 -5.46
N GLU A 60 9.11 9.81 -6.47
CA GLU A 60 7.95 8.97 -6.76
C GLU A 60 8.24 7.51 -6.40
N SER A 61 7.18 6.78 -6.11
CA SER A 61 7.17 5.32 -6.13
C SER A 61 6.07 4.87 -7.08
N LYS A 62 6.40 3.92 -7.96
CA LYS A 62 5.48 3.37 -8.95
C LYS A 62 4.91 2.04 -8.46
N VAL A 63 3.58 1.94 -8.39
CA VAL A 63 2.89 0.72 -7.98
C VAL A 63 2.04 0.19 -9.12
N LEU A 64 2.15 -1.10 -9.43
CA LEU A 64 1.25 -1.75 -10.37
C LEU A 64 0.09 -2.39 -9.61
N VAL A 65 -1.14 -2.04 -9.99
CA VAL A 65 -2.36 -2.62 -9.45
C VAL A 65 -2.89 -3.66 -10.43
N LEU A 66 -2.77 -4.94 -10.08
CA LEU A 66 -3.38 -6.04 -10.81
C LEU A 66 -4.82 -6.20 -10.32
N TYR A 67 -5.79 -5.84 -11.15
CA TYR A 67 -7.20 -5.93 -10.82
C TYR A 67 -7.79 -7.21 -11.42
N THR A 68 -7.94 -8.23 -10.57
CA THR A 68 -8.40 -9.56 -11.00
C THR A 68 -9.91 -9.73 -10.83
N GLY A 69 -10.56 -8.88 -10.03
CA GLY A 69 -12.00 -8.86 -9.80
C GLY A 69 -12.35 -8.68 -8.33
N GLY A 70 -13.45 -9.30 -7.91
CA GLY A 70 -13.99 -9.19 -6.55
C GLY A 70 -14.82 -7.94 -6.28
N THR A 71 -15.51 -7.97 -5.13
CA THR A 71 -16.49 -6.95 -4.71
C THR A 71 -15.95 -5.52 -4.71
N ILE A 72 -14.64 -5.33 -4.49
CA ILE A 72 -13.99 -4.01 -4.44
C ILE A 72 -14.24 -3.14 -5.68
N GLY A 73 -14.40 -3.77 -6.85
CA GLY A 73 -14.68 -3.09 -8.12
C GLY A 73 -15.97 -3.53 -8.80
N MET A 74 -16.86 -4.23 -8.10
CA MET A 74 -18.18 -4.56 -8.63
C MET A 74 -19.07 -3.33 -8.67
N LYS A 75 -19.95 -3.26 -9.66
CA LYS A 75 -20.96 -2.21 -9.79
C LYS A 75 -22.33 -2.74 -9.40
N CYS A 76 -23.04 -1.97 -8.57
CA CYS A 76 -24.44 -2.21 -8.28
C CYS A 76 -25.29 -1.92 -9.53
N LYS A 77 -25.98 -2.93 -10.06
CA LYS A 77 -26.94 -2.78 -11.16
C LYS A 77 -28.28 -2.28 -10.63
N GLU A 78 -29.20 -1.90 -11.52
CA GLU A 78 -30.52 -1.36 -11.14
C GLU A 78 -31.36 -2.33 -10.30
N ASN A 79 -31.11 -3.64 -10.43
CA ASN A 79 -31.76 -4.70 -9.64
C ASN A 79 -31.15 -4.91 -8.24
N GLY A 80 -30.13 -4.13 -7.87
CA GLY A 80 -29.43 -4.24 -6.58
C GLY A 80 -28.35 -5.32 -6.52
N VAL A 81 -28.09 -6.03 -7.61
CA VAL A 81 -27.05 -7.07 -7.69
C VAL A 81 -25.71 -6.42 -8.04
N TYR A 82 -24.65 -6.86 -7.35
CA TYR A 82 -23.28 -6.45 -7.63
C TYR A 82 -22.63 -7.42 -8.61
N GLU A 83 -22.08 -6.90 -9.69
CA GLU A 83 -21.44 -7.69 -10.73
C GLU A 83 -20.12 -7.04 -11.17
N PRO A 84 -19.13 -7.82 -11.62
CA PRO A 84 -17.94 -7.26 -12.25
C PRO A 84 -18.31 -6.47 -13.51
N GLU A 85 -17.76 -5.26 -13.66
CA GLU A 85 -17.94 -4.43 -14.84
C GLU A 85 -16.58 -3.94 -15.32
N THR A 86 -16.23 -4.27 -16.56
CA THR A 86 -14.95 -3.87 -17.17
C THR A 86 -14.84 -2.35 -17.22
N ASP A 87 -13.64 -1.83 -16.98
CA ASP A 87 -13.27 -0.40 -16.94
C ASP A 87 -13.94 0.42 -15.83
N TYR A 88 -14.91 -0.16 -15.09
CA TYR A 88 -15.68 0.57 -14.09
C TYR A 88 -14.81 1.07 -12.93
N LEU A 89 -14.00 0.20 -12.33
CA LEU A 89 -13.17 0.56 -11.19
C LEU A 89 -12.07 1.57 -11.59
N PRO A 90 -11.27 1.36 -12.65
CA PRO A 90 -10.28 2.35 -13.07
C PRO A 90 -10.90 3.70 -13.46
N PHE A 91 -12.07 3.71 -14.12
CA PHE A 91 -12.80 4.94 -14.42
C PHE A 91 -13.25 5.67 -13.15
N THR A 92 -13.89 4.94 -12.23
CA THR A 92 -14.34 5.47 -10.94
C THR A 92 -13.19 6.09 -10.15
N ILE A 93 -12.05 5.41 -10.09
CA ILE A 93 -10.85 5.89 -9.38
C ILE A 93 -10.29 7.15 -10.02
N ARG A 94 -10.21 7.19 -11.37
CA ARG A 94 -9.72 8.37 -12.08
C ARG A 94 -10.54 9.61 -11.75
N ASP A 95 -11.84 9.47 -11.53
CA ASP A 95 -12.74 10.58 -11.19
C ASP A 95 -12.84 10.88 -9.70
N THR A 96 -12.17 10.12 -8.84
CA THR A 96 -12.23 10.26 -7.38
C THR A 96 -11.05 11.08 -6.84
N PRO A 97 -11.24 12.33 -6.36
CA PRO A 97 -10.12 13.23 -6.04
C PRO A 97 -9.17 12.73 -4.93
N TYR A 98 -9.68 11.99 -3.94
CA TYR A 98 -8.85 11.44 -2.86
C TYR A 98 -8.09 10.16 -3.28
N LEU A 99 -8.39 9.60 -4.45
CA LEU A 99 -7.65 8.48 -5.04
C LEU A 99 -6.82 8.92 -6.25
N ASN A 100 -7.12 10.07 -6.87
CA ASN A 100 -6.43 10.56 -8.04
C ASN A 100 -6.29 12.11 -8.03
N ASP A 101 -5.07 12.58 -7.78
CA ASP A 101 -4.65 13.97 -7.95
C ASP A 101 -4.47 14.27 -9.44
N LYS A 102 -5.57 14.70 -10.07
CA LYS A 102 -5.62 14.99 -11.51
C LYS A 102 -4.68 16.13 -11.90
N GLU A 103 -4.48 17.11 -11.03
CA GLU A 103 -3.56 18.22 -11.26
C GLU A 103 -2.14 17.70 -11.45
N TYR A 104 -1.67 16.84 -10.54
CA TYR A 104 -0.37 16.20 -10.63
C TYR A 104 -0.22 15.35 -11.89
N VAL A 105 -1.21 14.49 -12.17
CA VAL A 105 -1.20 13.63 -13.37
C VAL A 105 -1.18 14.47 -14.65
N ASN A 106 -1.96 15.55 -14.73
CA ASN A 106 -1.99 16.45 -15.88
C ASN A 106 -0.73 17.28 -16.06
N GLU A 107 0.04 17.53 -15.00
CA GLU A 107 1.33 18.22 -15.06
C GLU A 107 2.44 17.28 -15.53
N PHE A 108 2.55 16.08 -14.95
CA PHE A 108 3.71 15.20 -15.15
C PHE A 108 3.48 14.05 -16.14
N TYR A 109 2.23 13.62 -16.35
CA TYR A 109 1.88 12.41 -17.10
C TYR A 109 0.93 12.64 -18.28
N ARG A 110 0.59 13.90 -18.61
CA ARG A 110 -0.35 14.25 -19.70
C ARG A 110 -0.11 13.50 -21.01
N ASN A 111 1.16 13.36 -21.41
CA ASN A 111 1.56 12.71 -22.67
C ASN A 111 2.01 11.26 -22.48
N SER A 112 1.90 10.70 -21.27
CA SER A 112 2.28 9.32 -20.99
C SER A 112 1.25 8.38 -21.58
N GLN A 113 1.71 7.34 -22.28
CA GLN A 113 0.82 6.31 -22.80
C GLN A 113 0.10 5.53 -21.68
N SER A 114 0.75 5.39 -20.52
CA SER A 114 0.23 4.61 -19.38
C SER A 114 -0.89 5.31 -18.60
N GLN A 115 -1.02 6.65 -18.73
CA GLN A 115 -2.02 7.48 -18.02
C GLN A 115 -2.29 7.00 -16.58
N PRO A 116 -1.26 7.02 -15.70
CA PRO A 116 -1.38 6.51 -14.34
C PRO A 116 -2.28 7.41 -13.49
N CYS A 117 -2.74 6.87 -12.36
CA CYS A 117 -3.32 7.65 -11.28
C CYS A 117 -2.23 8.04 -10.28
N CYS A 118 -2.50 9.03 -9.45
CA CYS A 118 -1.57 9.48 -8.43
C CYS A 118 -2.31 9.80 -7.14
N LEU A 119 -1.93 9.17 -6.02
CA LEU A 119 -2.55 9.52 -4.74
C LEU A 119 -2.19 10.96 -4.37
N PRO A 120 -3.12 11.75 -3.79
CA PRO A 120 -2.80 13.03 -3.14
C PRO A 120 -1.71 12.88 -2.06
N PRO A 121 -1.11 13.99 -1.58
CA PRO A 121 0.03 13.89 -0.67
C PRO A 121 -0.41 13.21 0.63
N VAL A 122 0.18 12.05 0.92
CA VAL A 122 -0.09 11.32 2.15
C VAL A 122 0.85 11.85 3.23
N ARG A 123 0.32 12.05 4.45
CA ARG A 123 1.13 12.50 5.58
C ARG A 123 2.14 11.40 5.93
N ASN A 124 3.34 11.81 6.32
CA ASN A 124 4.41 10.92 6.78
C ASN A 124 4.89 9.87 5.75
N THR A 125 4.57 10.02 4.47
CA THR A 125 5.17 9.21 3.39
C THR A 125 6.29 9.98 2.70
N MET A 126 7.37 9.28 2.35
CA MET A 126 8.55 9.91 1.73
C MET A 126 8.39 10.12 0.22
N LYS A 127 7.64 9.23 -0.44
CA LYS A 127 7.48 9.22 -1.89
C LYS A 127 6.03 9.45 -2.29
N ARG A 128 5.87 10.13 -3.43
CA ARG A 128 4.60 10.29 -4.13
C ARG A 128 4.20 8.97 -4.79
N ILE A 129 3.01 8.46 -4.51
CA ILE A 129 2.57 7.17 -5.04
C ILE A 129 1.86 7.38 -6.38
N VAL A 130 2.52 6.94 -7.45
CA VAL A 130 1.96 6.87 -8.80
C VAL A 130 1.61 5.42 -9.09
N TYR A 131 0.43 5.15 -9.61
CA TYR A 131 -0.01 3.78 -9.81
C TYR A 131 -0.79 3.58 -11.10
N SER A 132 -0.64 2.40 -11.68
CA SER A 132 -1.28 2.00 -12.95
C SER A 132 -2.10 0.74 -12.75
N PHE A 133 -3.22 0.64 -13.46
CA PHE A 133 -4.06 -0.56 -13.47
C PHE A 133 -3.65 -1.50 -14.59
N MET A 134 -3.54 -2.78 -14.25
CA MET A 134 -3.63 -3.90 -15.16
C MET A 134 -4.93 -4.63 -14.86
N GLU A 135 -5.98 -4.31 -15.61
CA GLU A 135 -7.29 -4.92 -15.47
C GLU A 135 -7.35 -6.25 -16.22
N TYR A 136 -7.81 -7.30 -15.54
CA TYR A 136 -7.92 -8.63 -16.14
C TYR A 136 -9.22 -8.76 -16.91
N ASN A 137 -9.18 -9.57 -17.97
CA ASN A 137 -10.35 -9.95 -18.75
C ASN A 137 -10.37 -11.48 -18.92
N PRO A 138 -11.40 -12.19 -18.42
CA PRO A 138 -12.51 -11.64 -17.62
C PRO A 138 -12.06 -11.19 -16.22
N LEU A 139 -12.84 -10.32 -15.59
CA LEU A 139 -12.81 -10.12 -14.15
C LEU A 139 -13.50 -11.30 -13.48
N LEU A 140 -12.89 -11.84 -12.43
CA LEU A 140 -13.36 -13.06 -11.77
C LEU A 140 -13.98 -12.76 -10.40
N ASP A 141 -14.99 -13.54 -10.05
CA ASP A 141 -15.25 -13.82 -8.64
C ASP A 141 -14.08 -14.67 -8.12
N SER A 142 -13.59 -14.37 -6.93
CA SER A 142 -12.52 -15.14 -6.31
C SER A 142 -12.87 -16.63 -6.16
N SER A 143 -14.15 -16.97 -6.01
CA SER A 143 -14.60 -18.37 -5.93
C SER A 143 -14.38 -19.16 -7.22
N ASP A 144 -14.23 -18.47 -8.37
CA ASP A 144 -13.95 -19.08 -9.67
C ASP A 144 -12.45 -19.12 -10.01
N MET A 145 -11.58 -18.57 -9.15
CA MET A 145 -10.13 -18.56 -9.41
C MET A 145 -9.51 -19.94 -9.28
N THR A 146 -8.62 -20.24 -10.21
CA THR A 146 -7.89 -21.50 -10.32
C THR A 146 -6.38 -21.29 -10.18
N PHE A 147 -5.63 -22.39 -10.21
CA PHE A 147 -4.17 -22.35 -10.20
C PHE A 147 -3.59 -21.57 -11.39
N ASP A 148 -4.22 -21.66 -12.56
CA ASP A 148 -3.76 -20.95 -13.77
C ASP A 148 -3.88 -19.43 -13.61
N ASP A 149 -4.90 -18.96 -12.88
CA ASP A 149 -5.07 -17.54 -12.57
C ASP A 149 -3.97 -17.03 -11.64
N TRP A 150 -3.56 -17.85 -10.66
CA TRP A 150 -2.43 -17.51 -9.79
C TRP A 150 -1.10 -17.47 -10.54
N ILE A 151 -0.86 -18.42 -11.46
CA ILE A 151 0.31 -18.39 -12.34
C ILE A 151 0.33 -17.09 -13.15
N LYS A 152 -0.81 -16.72 -13.75
CA LYS A 152 -0.93 -15.49 -14.53
C LYS A 152 -0.55 -14.25 -13.71
N ILE A 153 -1.06 -14.13 -12.47
CA ILE A 153 -0.71 -13.04 -11.55
C ILE A 153 0.81 -13.01 -11.30
N ALA A 154 1.40 -14.17 -10.97
CA ALA A 154 2.84 -14.27 -10.70
C ALA A 154 3.68 -13.90 -11.94
N GLU A 155 3.28 -14.35 -13.12
CA GLU A 155 3.95 -14.02 -14.37
C GLU A 155 3.85 -12.54 -14.71
N ASP A 156 2.70 -11.91 -14.51
CA ASP A 156 2.50 -10.50 -14.83
C ASP A 156 3.28 -9.60 -13.87
N ILE A 157 3.36 -9.96 -12.59
CA ILE A 157 4.27 -9.33 -11.63
C ILE A 157 5.73 -9.49 -12.10
N ARG A 158 6.14 -10.71 -12.47
CA ARG A 158 7.51 -10.98 -12.96
C ARG A 158 7.84 -10.17 -14.22
N LYS A 159 6.93 -10.07 -15.19
CA LYS A 159 7.12 -9.30 -16.43
C LYS A 159 7.29 -7.81 -16.17
N ASN A 160 6.68 -7.31 -15.11
CA ASN A 160 6.70 -5.89 -14.73
C ASN A 160 7.65 -5.59 -13.57
N TYR A 161 8.44 -6.58 -13.13
CA TYR A 161 9.17 -6.49 -11.86
C TYR A 161 10.10 -5.30 -11.79
N ASP A 162 10.84 -5.01 -12.86
CA ASP A 162 11.81 -3.91 -12.90
C ASP A 162 11.19 -2.52 -13.11
N SER A 163 9.96 -2.47 -13.63
CA SER A 163 9.28 -1.21 -13.98
C SER A 163 8.54 -0.55 -12.82
N TYR A 164 8.28 -1.30 -11.75
CA TYR A 164 7.51 -0.86 -10.58
C TYR A 164 8.27 -1.16 -9.28
N ASP A 165 8.01 -0.37 -8.25
CA ASP A 165 8.63 -0.49 -6.92
C ASP A 165 7.85 -1.46 -6.01
N GLY A 166 6.56 -1.66 -6.29
CA GLY A 166 5.70 -2.58 -5.56
C GLY A 166 4.44 -2.95 -6.33
N PHE A 167 3.70 -3.93 -5.82
CA PHE A 167 2.53 -4.49 -6.46
C PHE A 167 1.34 -4.54 -5.50
N VAL A 168 0.16 -4.23 -6.04
CA VAL A 168 -1.12 -4.46 -5.34
C VAL A 168 -1.94 -5.42 -6.18
N VAL A 169 -2.50 -6.45 -5.56
CA VAL A 169 -3.43 -7.38 -6.23
C VAL A 169 -4.81 -7.18 -5.63
N LEU A 170 -5.78 -6.74 -6.44
CA LEU A 170 -7.17 -6.59 -6.05
C LEU A 170 -7.94 -7.86 -6.41
N GLN A 171 -8.48 -8.53 -5.39
CA GLN A 171 -9.16 -9.80 -5.51
C GLN A 171 -10.46 -9.84 -4.68
N GLY A 172 -11.37 -10.75 -5.02
CA GLY A 172 -12.48 -11.13 -4.15
C GLY A 172 -12.01 -11.83 -2.87
N THR A 173 -12.82 -11.74 -1.80
CA THR A 173 -12.38 -12.14 -0.45
C THR A 173 -12.49 -13.63 -0.16
N ASP A 174 -13.24 -14.40 -0.96
CA ASP A 174 -13.54 -15.80 -0.64
C ASP A 174 -12.31 -16.71 -0.72
N THR A 175 -11.45 -16.48 -1.70
CA THR A 175 -10.23 -17.28 -1.90
C THR A 175 -8.94 -16.47 -1.71
N LEU A 176 -9.03 -15.22 -1.24
CA LEU A 176 -7.89 -14.31 -1.14
C LEU A 176 -6.72 -14.88 -0.33
N ALA A 177 -7.00 -15.50 0.82
CA ALA A 177 -5.97 -16.11 1.66
C ALA A 177 -5.26 -17.30 0.98
N TYR A 178 -5.99 -18.07 0.14
CA TYR A 178 -5.42 -19.15 -0.64
C TYR A 178 -4.51 -18.61 -1.75
N SER A 179 -4.96 -17.59 -2.49
CA SER A 179 -4.13 -16.89 -3.49
C SER A 179 -2.86 -16.30 -2.87
N ALA A 180 -2.98 -15.62 -1.72
CA ALA A 180 -1.84 -15.07 -1.01
C ALA A 180 -0.81 -16.14 -0.60
N SER A 181 -1.31 -17.28 -0.14
CA SER A 181 -0.46 -18.43 0.20
C SER A 181 0.23 -18.98 -1.04
N ALA A 182 -0.51 -19.24 -2.12
CA ALA A 182 0.03 -19.78 -3.37
C ALA A 182 1.12 -18.86 -3.97
N LEU A 183 0.82 -17.56 -4.09
CA LEU A 183 1.77 -16.58 -4.62
C LEU A 183 3.03 -16.47 -3.76
N SER A 184 2.92 -16.60 -2.43
CA SER A 184 4.09 -16.58 -1.54
C SER A 184 5.08 -17.72 -1.81
N PHE A 185 4.61 -18.88 -2.31
CA PHE A 185 5.47 -19.98 -2.71
C PHE A 185 5.94 -19.86 -4.16
N MET A 186 5.15 -19.28 -5.05
CA MET A 186 5.53 -19.07 -6.46
C MET A 186 6.62 -18.01 -6.62
N MET A 187 6.64 -16.99 -5.76
CA MET A 187 7.56 -15.85 -5.84
C MET A 187 8.80 -16.06 -4.97
N GLU A 188 9.65 -17.01 -5.36
CA GLU A 188 10.93 -17.22 -4.68
C GLU A 188 11.85 -15.98 -4.80
N ASN A 189 12.56 -15.65 -3.71
CA ASN A 189 13.49 -14.51 -3.65
C ASN A 189 12.82 -13.16 -3.98
N LEU A 190 11.56 -12.98 -3.57
CA LEU A 190 10.87 -11.71 -3.68
C LEU A 190 11.65 -10.61 -2.96
N GLY A 191 11.91 -9.49 -3.64
CA GLY A 191 12.61 -8.30 -3.14
C GLY A 191 11.76 -7.03 -3.13
N LYS A 192 10.47 -7.11 -3.45
CA LYS A 192 9.51 -5.99 -3.55
C LYS A 192 8.18 -6.36 -2.92
N PRO A 193 7.46 -5.43 -2.30
CA PRO A 193 6.18 -5.71 -1.67
C PRO A 193 5.12 -6.13 -2.69
N VAL A 194 4.38 -7.19 -2.35
CA VAL A 194 3.17 -7.61 -3.05
C VAL A 194 2.03 -7.63 -2.03
N VAL A 195 1.14 -6.65 -2.12
CA VAL A 195 0.03 -6.47 -1.17
C VAL A 195 -1.27 -6.91 -1.83
N ILE A 196 -1.86 -7.99 -1.33
CA ILE A 196 -3.17 -8.46 -1.77
C ILE A 196 -4.25 -7.81 -0.89
N THR A 197 -5.27 -7.26 -1.52
CA THR A 197 -6.40 -6.67 -0.81
C THR A 197 -7.70 -6.82 -1.60
N GLY A 198 -8.80 -6.45 -0.98
CA GLY A 198 -10.16 -6.52 -1.51
C GLY A 198 -11.09 -5.68 -0.65
N ALA A 199 -12.38 -5.96 -0.71
CA ALA A 199 -13.38 -5.25 0.09
C ALA A 199 -14.62 -6.10 0.30
N GLN A 200 -15.36 -5.81 1.37
CA GLN A 200 -16.75 -6.28 1.52
C GLN A 200 -17.73 -5.36 0.80
N ILE A 201 -17.37 -4.08 0.60
CA ILE A 201 -18.19 -3.07 -0.06
C ILE A 201 -17.38 -2.39 -1.16
N SER A 202 -17.93 -2.32 -2.38
CA SER A 202 -17.30 -1.70 -3.55
C SER A 202 -16.80 -0.27 -3.28
N VAL A 203 -15.64 0.09 -3.86
CA VAL A 203 -14.99 1.42 -3.70
C VAL A 203 -15.91 2.58 -4.06
N ALA A 204 -16.84 2.36 -4.99
CA ALA A 204 -17.78 3.37 -5.44
C ALA A 204 -18.85 3.71 -4.39
N GLU A 205 -19.13 2.81 -3.44
CA GLU A 205 -20.18 2.99 -2.45
C GLU A 205 -19.79 3.94 -1.32
N VAL A 206 -20.79 4.64 -0.76
CA VAL A 206 -20.56 5.72 0.23
C VAL A 206 -19.82 5.23 1.47
N ARG A 207 -20.17 4.05 2.00
CA ARG A 207 -19.59 3.46 3.22
C ARG A 207 -18.72 2.23 2.90
N SER A 208 -17.76 2.41 2.00
CA SER A 208 -16.86 1.36 1.53
C SER A 208 -15.61 1.18 2.39
N ASP A 209 -15.29 -0.05 2.77
CA ASP A 209 -13.97 -0.45 3.29
C ASP A 209 -12.91 -0.54 2.17
N GLY A 210 -13.34 -0.73 0.92
CA GLY A 210 -12.46 -0.82 -0.24
C GLY A 210 -11.60 0.42 -0.48
N ARG A 211 -12.08 1.62 -0.12
CA ARG A 211 -11.29 2.86 -0.23
C ARG A 211 -10.07 2.84 0.67
N GLU A 212 -10.27 2.54 1.95
CA GLU A 212 -9.20 2.49 2.95
C GLU A 212 -8.25 1.31 2.68
N ASN A 213 -8.81 0.17 2.28
CA ASN A 213 -8.02 -1.00 1.90
C ASN A 213 -7.12 -0.72 0.69
N LEU A 214 -7.65 -0.09 -0.37
CA LEU A 214 -6.86 0.30 -1.55
C LEU A 214 -5.78 1.33 -1.20
N VAL A 215 -6.14 2.41 -0.50
CA VAL A 215 -5.18 3.47 -0.13
C VAL A 215 -4.06 2.91 0.75
N GLY A 216 -4.40 2.12 1.78
CA GLY A 216 -3.40 1.50 2.64
C GLY A 216 -2.50 0.52 1.89
N ALA A 217 -3.06 -0.32 1.00
CA ALA A 217 -2.28 -1.23 0.18
C ALA A 217 -1.30 -0.49 -0.76
N LEU A 218 -1.74 0.60 -1.38
CA LEU A 218 -0.89 1.46 -2.23
C LEU A 218 0.24 2.13 -1.41
N ILE A 219 -0.07 2.60 -0.20
CA ILE A 219 0.93 3.19 0.71
C ILE A 219 1.97 2.16 1.11
N LEU A 220 1.53 0.97 1.52
CA LEU A 220 2.41 -0.11 1.96
C LEU A 220 3.28 -0.60 0.80
N ALA A 221 2.72 -0.79 -0.39
CA ALA A 221 3.46 -1.22 -1.58
C ALA A 221 4.45 -0.15 -2.10
N GLY A 222 4.15 1.14 -1.94
CA GLY A 222 4.97 2.22 -2.50
C GLY A 222 5.96 2.88 -1.54
N ASN A 223 5.81 2.71 -0.22
CA ASN A 223 6.65 3.43 0.75
C ASN A 223 7.40 2.52 1.73
N PHE A 224 7.15 1.21 1.73
CA PHE A 224 7.76 0.30 2.68
C PHE A 224 8.42 -0.88 1.98
N ASP A 225 9.66 -1.17 2.36
CA ASP A 225 10.44 -2.28 1.81
C ASP A 225 10.11 -3.58 2.58
N ILE A 226 8.90 -4.11 2.36
CA ILE A 226 8.43 -5.38 2.95
C ILE A 226 8.40 -6.43 1.82
N PRO A 227 9.47 -7.21 1.60
CA PRO A 227 9.61 -8.10 0.45
C PRO A 227 8.84 -9.41 0.63
N GLU A 228 7.53 -9.31 0.87
CA GLU A 228 6.65 -10.44 1.11
C GLU A 228 5.33 -10.31 0.33
N VAL A 229 4.71 -11.46 0.07
CA VAL A 229 3.28 -11.50 -0.28
C VAL A 229 2.48 -11.33 1.01
N THR A 230 1.69 -10.27 1.06
CA THR A 230 0.95 -9.84 2.26
C THR A 230 -0.52 -9.65 1.95
N VAL A 231 -1.35 -9.66 3.00
CA VAL A 231 -2.78 -9.33 2.94
C VAL A 231 -3.02 -8.10 3.78
N TYR A 232 -3.63 -7.07 3.20
CA TYR A 232 -3.97 -5.83 3.92
C TYR A 232 -5.49 -5.67 4.03
N PHE A 233 -6.00 -5.69 5.27
CA PHE A 233 -7.41 -5.47 5.58
C PHE A 233 -7.58 -4.80 6.94
N ASN A 234 -8.53 -3.87 7.04
CA ASN A 234 -8.94 -3.25 8.30
C ASN A 234 -7.74 -2.78 9.13
N TYR A 235 -6.88 -1.97 8.48
CA TYR A 235 -5.67 -1.39 9.05
C TYR A 235 -4.54 -2.36 9.41
N ASN A 236 -4.67 -3.66 9.15
CA ASN A 236 -3.66 -4.65 9.47
C ASN A 236 -3.00 -5.20 8.20
N LEU A 237 -1.68 -5.17 8.17
CA LEU A 237 -0.86 -5.86 7.19
C LEU A 237 -0.42 -7.20 7.75
N MET A 238 -0.84 -8.30 7.13
CA MET A 238 -0.57 -9.65 7.60
C MET A 238 0.24 -10.42 6.56
N ARG A 239 1.08 -11.37 7.00
CA ARG A 239 1.82 -12.26 6.09
C ARG A 239 0.84 -13.16 5.34
N GLY A 240 0.92 -13.20 4.01
CA GLY A 240 -0.08 -13.84 3.15
C GLY A 240 -0.35 -15.30 3.48
N ASN A 241 0.72 -16.10 3.65
CA ASN A 241 0.64 -17.52 4.02
C ASN A 241 0.35 -17.80 5.50
N ARG A 242 -0.01 -16.78 6.28
CA ARG A 242 -0.47 -16.90 7.66
C ARG A 242 -1.90 -16.41 7.87
N CYS A 243 -2.54 -15.91 6.81
CA CYS A 243 -3.89 -15.35 6.88
C CYS A 243 -4.97 -16.41 6.65
N THR A 244 -6.15 -16.17 7.20
CA THR A 244 -7.39 -16.86 6.83
C THR A 244 -8.58 -15.91 6.93
N LYS A 245 -9.65 -16.20 6.19
CA LYS A 245 -10.90 -15.43 6.26
C LYS A 245 -11.63 -15.82 7.56
N LEU A 246 -11.93 -14.83 8.40
CA LEU A 246 -12.65 -14.98 9.66
C LEU A 246 -14.14 -14.63 9.52
N ASP A 247 -14.43 -13.55 8.79
CA ASP A 247 -15.77 -12.94 8.74
C ASP A 247 -16.18 -12.66 7.29
N ASN A 248 -17.47 -12.88 7.00
CA ASN A 248 -18.08 -12.66 5.68
C ASN A 248 -18.82 -11.32 5.58
N TYR A 249 -19.01 -10.60 6.69
CA TYR A 249 -19.76 -9.35 6.74
C TYR A 249 -18.95 -8.21 7.35
N GLY A 250 -18.17 -8.50 8.40
CA GLY A 250 -17.33 -7.51 9.06
C GLY A 250 -16.17 -7.03 8.18
N PHE A 251 -15.78 -5.76 8.33
CA PHE A 251 -14.60 -5.21 7.64
C PHE A 251 -13.29 -5.85 8.09
N GLY A 252 -13.23 -6.36 9.33
CA GLY A 252 -12.16 -7.22 9.84
C GLY A 252 -12.26 -8.65 9.30
N ALA A 253 -12.38 -8.80 7.98
CA ALA A 253 -12.68 -10.07 7.32
C ALA A 253 -11.55 -11.11 7.43
N PHE A 254 -10.31 -10.68 7.67
CA PHE A 254 -9.13 -11.55 7.71
C PHE A 254 -8.40 -11.44 9.04
N ILE A 255 -7.83 -12.56 9.47
CA ILE A 255 -6.93 -12.64 10.63
C ILE A 255 -5.69 -13.47 10.29
N SER A 256 -4.63 -13.27 11.09
CA SER A 256 -3.48 -14.15 11.16
C SER A 256 -3.47 -14.83 12.55
N PRO A 257 -4.06 -16.04 12.69
CA PRO A 257 -4.38 -16.59 14.01
C PRO A 257 -3.16 -17.01 14.84
N ASN A 258 -2.04 -17.31 14.18
CA ASN A 258 -0.83 -17.87 14.80
C ASN A 258 0.41 -16.97 14.60
N MET A 259 0.22 -15.73 14.16
CA MET A 259 1.30 -14.77 13.96
C MET A 259 0.74 -13.35 14.03
N ASP A 260 1.43 -12.45 14.72
CA ASP A 260 1.04 -11.04 14.78
C ASP A 260 1.08 -10.38 13.37
N PRO A 261 0.26 -9.35 13.12
CA PRO A 261 0.39 -8.52 11.93
C PRO A 261 1.82 -8.00 11.76
N LEU A 262 2.29 -7.93 10.52
CA LEU A 262 3.59 -7.35 10.19
C LEU A 262 3.61 -5.84 10.45
N ALA A 263 2.46 -5.18 10.27
CA ALA A 263 2.25 -3.77 10.59
C ALA A 263 0.77 -3.49 10.85
N THR A 264 0.51 -2.42 11.60
CA THR A 264 -0.84 -1.85 11.79
C THR A 264 -0.79 -0.37 11.43
N MET A 265 -1.70 0.09 10.59
CA MET A 265 -1.86 1.50 10.25
C MET A 265 -2.73 2.18 11.32
N ALA A 266 -2.26 3.32 11.84
CA ALA A 266 -2.88 4.07 12.92
C ALA A 266 -3.30 5.47 12.47
#